data_AF-A0A645HEZ6-F1
#
_entry.id   AF-A0A645HEZ6-F1
#
_cell.length_a   1.000
_cell.length_b   1.000
_cell.length_c   1.000
_cell.angle_alpha   90.00
_cell.angle_beta   90.00
_cell.angle_gamma   90.00
#
_symmetry.space_group_name_H-M   'P 1'
#
loop_
_entity.id
_entity.type
_entity.pdbx_description
1 polymer ?
#
loop_
_entity_poly.entity_id
_entity_poly.type
_entity_poly.pdbx_seq_one_letter_code
_entity_poly.pdbx_strand_id
1 'polypeptide(L)'
;MPGASEIFDFGAVTYAAAAKRHILGVKPASIKKYSVYSSVVAAEMALGVQKAGRADYGVGITGIAGPDGGTEQKPVGTVYVAVAFDHKVWVKRLAVEHSARQRVRRMATQTALDMLRRLVLGLPLPDTRLFGRHDVQDF
;
A
#
# COMPACT_ATOMS: atom_id res chain seq x y z
N MET A 1 1.00 7.22 -20.43
CA MET A 1 2.28 7.44 -21.12
C MET A 1 2.40 6.36 -22.19
N PRO A 2 2.80 6.68 -23.43
CA PRO A 2 3.21 5.65 -24.39
C PRO A 2 4.26 4.72 -23.77
N GLY A 3 4.22 3.42 -24.07
CA GLY A 3 5.13 2.40 -23.50
C GLY A 3 4.70 1.85 -22.13
N ALA A 4 3.63 2.35 -21.50
CA ALA A 4 3.19 1.83 -20.20
C ALA A 4 2.79 0.34 -20.23
N SER A 5 2.31 -0.16 -21.36
CA SER A 5 1.94 -1.57 -21.57
C SER A 5 3.14 -2.53 -21.56
N GLU A 6 4.37 -2.03 -21.62
CA GLU A 6 5.59 -2.86 -21.55
C GLU A 6 6.01 -3.14 -20.10
N ILE A 7 5.51 -2.34 -19.14
CA ILE A 7 5.95 -2.36 -17.75
C ILE A 7 4.81 -2.44 -16.73
N PHE A 8 3.55 -2.33 -17.17
CA PHE A 8 2.39 -2.29 -16.31
C PHE A 8 1.24 -3.11 -16.92
N ASP A 9 1.12 -4.35 -16.44
CA ASP A 9 0.13 -5.31 -16.96
C ASP A 9 -1.14 -5.38 -16.10
N PHE A 10 -1.03 -5.12 -14.79
CA PHE A 10 -2.10 -5.37 -13.84
C PHE A 10 -2.25 -4.28 -12.79
N GLY A 11 -3.49 -3.93 -12.48
CA GLY A 11 -3.86 -3.07 -11.38
C GLY A 11 -5.26 -3.37 -10.86
N ALA A 12 -5.51 -3.06 -9.59
CA ALA A 12 -6.81 -3.30 -8.96
C ALA A 12 -7.21 -2.15 -8.03
N VAL A 13 -8.48 -1.74 -8.10
CA VAL A 13 -9.09 -0.78 -7.16
C VAL A 13 -10.00 -1.54 -6.21
N THR A 14 -9.50 -1.82 -4.99
CA THR A 14 -10.18 -2.68 -4.01
C THR A 14 -10.75 -1.87 -2.86
N TYR A 15 -11.80 -1.08 -3.11
CA TYR A 15 -12.37 -0.19 -2.09
C TYR A 15 -12.88 -0.96 -0.86
N ALA A 16 -13.77 -1.93 -1.07
CA ALA A 16 -14.35 -2.73 0.00
C ALA A 16 -13.37 -3.75 0.60
N ALA A 17 -13.51 -4.05 1.89
CA ALA A 17 -12.75 -5.11 2.56
C ALA A 17 -12.89 -6.46 1.84
N ALA A 18 -14.09 -6.82 1.38
CA ALA A 18 -14.32 -8.04 0.61
C ALA A 18 -13.50 -8.07 -0.69
N ALA A 19 -13.43 -6.96 -1.44
CA ALA A 19 -12.63 -6.86 -2.66
C ALA A 19 -11.14 -7.02 -2.37
N LYS A 20 -10.62 -6.43 -1.29
CA LYS A 20 -9.22 -6.62 -0.85
C LYS A 20 -8.91 -8.11 -0.61
N ARG A 21 -9.83 -8.83 0.03
CA ARG A 21 -9.67 -10.28 0.28
C ARG A 21 -9.71 -11.09 -1.01
N HIS A 22 -10.71 -10.86 -1.86
CA HIS A 22 -10.97 -11.70 -3.02
C HIS A 22 -9.94 -11.49 -4.14
N ILE A 23 -9.54 -10.23 -4.38
CA ILE A 23 -8.66 -9.88 -5.50
C ILE A 23 -7.19 -9.95 -5.08
N LEU A 24 -6.86 -9.49 -3.88
CA LEU A 24 -5.47 -9.33 -3.43
C LEU A 24 -5.06 -10.33 -2.35
N GLY A 25 -5.96 -11.22 -1.90
CA GLY A 25 -5.65 -12.21 -0.88
C GLY A 25 -5.38 -11.62 0.51
N VAL A 26 -5.80 -10.38 0.77
CA VAL A 26 -5.71 -9.75 2.11
C VAL A 26 -6.41 -10.66 3.12
N LYS A 27 -5.76 -10.93 4.25
CA LYS A 27 -6.24 -11.94 5.19
C LYS A 27 -7.35 -11.37 6.08
N PRO A 28 -8.45 -12.11 6.31
CA PRO A 28 -9.52 -11.66 7.22
C PRO A 28 -9.00 -11.37 8.64
N ALA A 29 -8.02 -12.16 9.11
CA ALA A 29 -7.41 -11.99 10.43
C ALA A 29 -6.68 -10.64 10.55
N SER A 30 -5.93 -10.24 9.52
CA SER A 30 -5.25 -8.94 9.45
C SER A 30 -6.22 -7.77 9.51
N ILE A 31 -7.34 -7.84 8.78
CA ILE A 31 -8.38 -6.81 8.84
C ILE A 31 -8.99 -6.76 10.25
N LYS A 32 -9.30 -7.92 10.86
CA LYS A 32 -9.89 -7.99 12.20
C LYS A 32 -8.95 -7.41 13.26
N LYS A 33 -7.65 -7.71 13.18
CA LYS A 33 -6.64 -7.32 14.19
C LYS A 33 -6.15 -5.89 14.03
N TYR A 34 -5.94 -5.44 12.78
CA TYR A 34 -5.25 -4.18 12.50
C TYR A 34 -6.12 -3.13 11.80
N SER A 35 -7.36 -3.46 11.44
CA SER A 35 -8.26 -2.72 10.53
C SER A 35 -7.77 -2.69 9.07
N VAL A 36 -8.68 -2.32 8.16
CA VAL A 36 -8.38 -2.12 6.73
C VAL A 36 -7.38 -0.99 6.46
N TYR A 37 -7.16 -0.08 7.41
CA TYR A 37 -6.22 1.04 7.31
C TYR A 37 -5.00 0.76 8.19
N SER A 38 -4.11 -0.11 7.72
CA SER A 38 -2.92 -0.53 8.49
C SER A 38 -1.73 -0.84 7.59
N SER A 39 -0.54 -0.87 8.19
CA SER A 39 0.68 -1.26 7.51
C SER A 39 0.64 -2.72 7.04
N VAL A 40 0.01 -3.61 7.83
CA VAL A 40 -0.16 -5.02 7.50
C VAL A 40 -1.03 -5.19 6.26
N VAL A 41 -2.20 -4.55 6.23
CA VAL A 41 -3.09 -4.62 5.07
C VAL A 41 -2.44 -3.98 3.84
N ALA A 42 -1.70 -2.88 3.99
CA ALA A 42 -0.94 -2.30 2.87
C ALA A 42 0.11 -3.29 2.32
N ALA A 43 0.82 -4.00 3.20
CA ALA A 43 1.82 -4.99 2.80
C ALA A 43 1.19 -6.18 2.07
N GLU A 44 0.09 -6.74 2.61
CA GLU A 44 -0.66 -7.81 1.96
C GLU A 44 -1.21 -7.37 0.59
N MET A 45 -1.69 -6.12 0.47
CA MET A 45 -2.13 -5.58 -0.82
C MET A 45 -0.99 -5.50 -1.83
N ALA A 46 0.21 -5.07 -1.41
CA ALA A 46 1.37 -4.98 -2.29
C ALA A 46 1.83 -6.37 -2.76
N LEU A 47 1.89 -7.35 -1.87
CA LEU A 47 2.22 -8.75 -2.22
C LEU A 47 1.14 -9.38 -3.10
N GLY A 48 -0.13 -9.12 -2.78
CA GLY A 48 -1.27 -9.63 -3.52
C GLY A 48 -1.28 -9.16 -4.97
N VAL A 49 -1.06 -7.86 -5.19
CA VAL A 49 -1.03 -7.30 -6.55
C VAL A 49 0.21 -7.78 -7.33
N GLN A 50 1.37 -7.88 -6.66
CA GLN A 50 2.59 -8.44 -7.25
C GLN A 50 2.35 -9.86 -7.76
N LYS A 51 1.76 -10.71 -6.91
CA LYS A 51 1.46 -12.10 -7.25
C LYS A 51 0.40 -12.22 -8.35
N ALA A 52 -0.67 -11.43 -8.28
CA ALA A 52 -1.75 -11.45 -9.26
C ALA A 52 -1.26 -11.02 -10.66
N GLY A 53 -0.40 -10.00 -10.72
CA GLY A 53 0.19 -9.50 -11.97
C GLY A 53 1.45 -10.25 -12.42
N ARG A 54 1.97 -11.21 -11.63
CA ARG A 54 3.27 -11.85 -11.85
C ARG A 54 4.40 -10.84 -12.09
N ALA A 55 4.32 -9.70 -11.40
CA ALA A 55 5.23 -8.58 -11.59
C ALA A 55 6.44 -8.68 -10.66
N ASP A 56 7.54 -8.05 -11.05
CA ASP A 56 8.71 -7.91 -10.18
C ASP A 56 8.39 -7.06 -8.95
N TYR A 57 7.56 -6.02 -9.13
CA TYR A 57 7.17 -5.07 -8.09
C TYR A 57 5.67 -5.07 -7.85
N GLY A 58 5.26 -4.90 -6.59
CA GLY A 58 3.87 -4.66 -6.22
C GLY A 58 3.72 -3.39 -5.39
N VAL A 59 2.63 -2.65 -5.60
CA VAL A 59 2.33 -1.42 -4.85
C VAL A 59 0.96 -1.51 -4.20
N GLY A 60 0.91 -1.31 -2.89
CA GLY A 60 -0.32 -1.35 -2.09
C GLY A 60 -0.57 -0.02 -1.39
N ILE A 61 -1.79 0.52 -1.50
CA ILE A 61 -2.19 1.75 -0.79
C ILE A 61 -3.53 1.52 -0.08
N THR A 62 -3.58 1.83 1.21
CA THR A 62 -4.83 1.89 1.99
C THR A 62 -4.79 3.04 2.98
N GLY A 63 -5.90 3.75 3.16
CA GLY A 63 -5.94 4.93 4.04
C GLY A 63 -7.28 5.62 4.09
N ILE A 64 -7.35 6.65 4.92
CA ILE A 64 -8.55 7.43 5.23
C ILE A 64 -8.37 8.81 4.60
N ALA A 65 -8.89 8.99 3.38
CA ALA A 65 -8.73 10.26 2.67
C ALA A 65 -9.72 11.35 3.09
N GLY A 66 -10.79 11.00 3.84
CA GLY A 66 -11.80 11.94 4.32
C GLY A 66 -13.00 12.15 3.35
N PRO A 67 -13.93 13.05 3.72
CA PRO A 67 -13.87 13.94 4.89
C PRO A 67 -14.09 13.22 6.22
N ASP A 68 -14.71 12.03 6.21
CA ASP A 68 -15.05 11.26 7.42
C ASP A 68 -14.25 9.96 7.54
N GLY A 69 -14.54 9.18 8.60
CA GLY A 69 -14.03 7.83 8.80
C GLY A 69 -12.69 7.75 9.55
N GLY A 70 -12.18 8.89 10.01
CA GLY A 70 -11.03 8.95 10.93
C GLY A 70 -11.43 8.62 12.36
N THR A 71 -10.45 8.17 13.14
CA THR A 71 -10.52 8.07 14.61
C THR A 71 -9.41 8.91 15.23
N GLU A 72 -9.44 9.14 16.53
CA GLU A 72 -8.35 9.83 17.25
C GLU A 72 -6.98 9.15 17.00
N GLN A 73 -6.96 7.82 16.97
CA GLN A 73 -5.74 7.03 16.74
C GLN A 73 -5.31 6.99 15.26
N LYS A 74 -6.26 7.17 14.33
CA LYS A 74 -6.06 7.15 12.88
C LYS A 74 -6.89 8.25 12.24
N PRO A 75 -6.45 9.52 12.34
CA PRO A 75 -7.22 10.63 11.82
C PRO A 75 -7.32 10.58 10.30
N VAL A 76 -8.28 11.34 9.77
CA VAL A 76 -8.37 11.63 8.34
C VAL A 76 -7.02 12.19 7.86
N GLY A 77 -6.53 11.67 6.74
CA GLY A 77 -5.18 11.93 6.25
C GLY A 77 -4.19 10.80 6.54
N THR A 78 -4.56 9.80 7.36
CA THR A 78 -3.72 8.61 7.60
C THR A 78 -3.73 7.69 6.37
N VAL A 79 -2.57 7.47 5.77
CA VAL A 79 -2.39 6.56 4.62
C VAL A 79 -1.19 5.65 4.84
N TYR A 80 -1.30 4.40 4.42
CA TYR A 80 -0.22 3.43 4.36
C TYR A 80 0.09 3.12 2.90
N VAL A 81 1.34 3.27 2.52
CA VAL A 81 1.87 3.01 1.18
C VAL A 81 2.92 1.92 1.29
N ALA A 82 2.77 0.86 0.51
CA ALA A 82 3.63 -0.30 0.53
C ALA A 82 4.21 -0.57 -0.87
N VAL A 83 5.48 -0.98 -0.92
CA VAL A 83 6.12 -1.52 -2.13
C VAL A 83 6.70 -2.90 -1.80
N ALA A 84 6.37 -3.91 -2.59
CA ALA A 84 6.87 -5.27 -2.48
C ALA A 84 7.87 -5.54 -3.61
N PHE A 85 9.00 -6.19 -3.27
CA PHE A 85 10.05 -6.63 -4.19
C PHE A 85 10.89 -7.70 -3.49
N ASP A 86 11.30 -8.75 -4.21
CA ASP A 86 12.22 -9.78 -3.68
C ASP A 86 11.84 -10.30 -2.28
N HIS A 87 10.59 -10.73 -2.12
CA HIS A 87 10.02 -11.24 -0.86
C HIS A 87 10.09 -10.29 0.35
N LYS A 88 10.37 -9.01 0.12
CA LYS A 88 10.40 -7.95 1.12
C LYS A 88 9.30 -6.95 0.82
N VAL A 89 8.81 -6.30 1.86
CA VAL A 89 7.83 -5.22 1.73
C VAL A 89 8.24 -4.03 2.57
N TRP A 90 8.33 -2.86 1.95
CA TRP A 90 8.57 -1.60 2.62
C TRP A 90 7.27 -0.85 2.75
N VAL A 91 6.91 -0.42 3.95
CA VAL A 91 5.67 0.30 4.21
C VAL A 91 5.96 1.64 4.87
N LYS A 92 5.47 2.71 4.24
CA LYS A 92 5.49 4.08 4.77
C LYS A 92 4.10 4.45 5.29
N ARG A 93 4.05 5.03 6.49
CA ARG A 93 2.85 5.73 6.98
C ARG A 93 2.97 7.21 6.62
N LEU A 94 1.89 7.76 6.08
CA LEU A 94 1.71 9.18 5.83
C LEU A 94 0.63 9.73 6.75
N ALA A 95 0.85 10.94 7.25
CA ALA A 95 -0.15 11.75 7.95
C ALA A 95 -0.31 13.07 7.17
N VAL A 96 -1.37 13.17 6.39
CA VAL A 96 -1.70 14.36 5.59
C VAL A 96 -2.96 15.00 6.18
N GLU A 97 -2.82 15.44 7.42
CA GLU A 97 -3.93 15.95 8.23
C GLU A 97 -4.42 17.33 7.72
N HIS A 98 -5.63 17.71 8.15
CA HIS A 98 -6.28 18.99 7.81
C HIS A 98 -6.25 19.33 6.30
N SER A 99 -6.31 18.30 5.47
CA SER A 99 -6.14 18.42 4.03
C SER A 99 -7.37 17.91 3.28
N ALA A 100 -7.67 18.52 2.14
CA ALA A 100 -8.72 18.03 1.26
C ALA A 100 -8.40 16.60 0.77
N ARG A 101 -9.45 15.80 0.58
CA ARG A 101 -9.37 14.41 0.10
C ARG A 101 -8.45 14.23 -1.12
N GLN A 102 -8.49 15.18 -2.06
CA GLN A 102 -7.64 15.12 -3.27
C GLN A 102 -6.15 15.29 -2.96
N ARG A 103 -5.79 16.13 -1.98
CA ARG A 103 -4.41 16.30 -1.53
C ARG A 103 -3.88 15.03 -0.89
N VAL A 104 -4.68 14.39 -0.03
CA VAL A 104 -4.32 13.11 0.60
C VAL A 104 -4.03 12.04 -0.47
N ARG A 105 -4.92 11.90 -1.46
CA ARG A 105 -4.73 10.96 -2.58
C ARG A 105 -3.48 11.28 -3.41
N ARG A 106 -3.27 12.55 -3.76
CA ARG A 106 -2.10 12.98 -4.53
C ARG A 106 -0.80 12.66 -3.79
N MET A 107 -0.72 12.98 -2.50
CA MET A 107 0.46 12.67 -1.68
C MET A 107 0.72 11.16 -1.58
N ALA A 108 -0.33 10.36 -1.42
CA ALA A 108 -0.21 8.90 -1.41
C ALA A 108 0.33 8.35 -2.73
N THR A 109 -0.21 8.79 -3.87
CA THR A 109 0.27 8.36 -5.20
C THR A 109 1.71 8.78 -5.45
N GLN A 110 2.08 10.03 -5.13
CA GLN A 110 3.45 10.51 -5.32
C GLN A 110 4.45 9.78 -4.42
N THR A 111 4.06 9.48 -3.18
CA THR A 111 4.89 8.66 -2.28
C THR A 111 5.10 7.26 -2.83
N ALA A 112 4.06 6.62 -3.38
CA ALA A 112 4.16 5.30 -3.96
C ALA A 112 5.13 5.26 -5.15
N LEU A 113 5.03 6.25 -6.05
CA LEU A 113 5.92 6.37 -7.19
C LEU A 113 7.37 6.68 -6.77
N ASP A 114 7.58 7.54 -5.77
CA ASP A 114 8.93 7.82 -5.25
C ASP A 114 9.55 6.61 -4.56
N MET A 115 8.77 5.86 -3.76
CA MET A 115 9.23 4.61 -3.15
C MET A 115 9.64 3.60 -4.22
N LEU A 116 8.81 3.38 -5.24
CA LEU A 116 9.13 2.47 -6.33
C LEU A 116 10.38 2.92 -7.09
N ARG A 117 10.46 4.21 -7.46
CA ARG A 117 11.61 4.80 -8.16
C ARG A 117 12.90 4.61 -7.36
N ARG A 118 12.88 4.88 -6.05
CA ARG A 118 14.04 4.69 -5.17
C ARG A 118 14.48 3.24 -5.13
N LEU A 119 13.54 2.32 -5.00
CA LEU A 119 13.83 0.90 -4.94
C LEU A 119 14.46 0.37 -6.23
N VAL A 120 13.93 0.78 -7.39
CA VAL A 120 14.49 0.45 -8.72
C VAL A 120 15.90 1.01 -8.89
N LEU A 121 16.17 2.21 -8.34
CA LEU A 121 17.49 2.85 -8.41
C LEU A 121 18.46 2.41 -7.29
N GLY A 122 18.08 1.45 -6.44
CA GLY A 122 18.91 1.03 -5.30
C GLY A 122 19.13 2.12 -4.23
N LEU A 123 18.25 3.13 -4.17
CA LEU A 123 18.32 4.24 -3.23
C LEU A 123 17.64 3.91 -1.89
N PRO A 124 18.06 4.55 -0.79
CA PRO A 124 17.40 4.39 0.51
C PRO A 124 15.92 4.76 0.49
N LEU A 125 15.13 4.02 1.28
CA LEU A 125 13.71 4.22 1.54
C LEU A 125 13.49 4.75 2.97
N PRO A 126 13.65 6.07 3.21
CA PRO A 126 13.53 6.64 4.54
C PRO A 126 12.10 6.52 5.08
N ASP A 127 12.00 6.38 6.41
CA ASP A 127 10.76 6.29 7.17
C ASP A 127 9.85 5.13 6.72
N THR A 128 10.46 4.05 6.25
CA THR A 128 9.76 2.81 5.92
C THR A 128 10.01 1.76 6.98
N ARG A 129 8.96 1.02 7.32
CA ARG A 129 9.08 -0.25 8.04
C ARG A 129 9.30 -1.34 7.01
N LEU A 130 10.37 -2.11 7.17
CA LEU A 130 10.64 -3.31 6.40
C LEU A 130 9.92 -4.51 7.03
N PHE A 131 9.26 -5.31 6.20
CA PHE A 131 8.74 -6.63 6.54
C PHE A 131 9.54 -7.67 5.75
N GLY A 132 10.19 -8.59 6.45
CA GLY A 132 10.94 -9.68 5.85
C GLY A 132 10.09 -10.90 5.58
N ARG A 133 10.70 -11.92 4.97
CA ARG A 133 10.03 -13.19 4.60
C ARG A 133 9.30 -13.87 5.78
N HIS A 134 9.82 -13.75 7.00
CA HIS A 134 9.22 -14.31 8.22
C HIS A 134 8.03 -13.48 8.72
N ASP A 135 8.19 -12.14 8.78
CA ASP A 135 7.09 -11.24 9.16
C ASP A 135 5.90 -11.33 8.20
N VAL A 136 6.19 -11.66 6.93
CA VAL A 136 5.19 -11.81 5.87
C VAL A 136 4.42 -13.13 5.96
N GLN A 137 5.06 -14.20 6.44
CA GLN A 137 4.40 -15.50 6.66
C GLN A 137 3.42 -15.45 7.82
N ASP A 138 3.74 -14.64 8.85
CA ASP A 138 2.91 -14.42 10.03
C ASP A 138 1.73 -13.47 9.81
N PHE A 139 1.60 -12.88 8.61
CA PHE A 139 0.39 -12.14 8.25
C PHE A 139 -0.84 -13.03 8.13
#